data_AF-A0AAW6JMI2-F1
#
_entry.id   AF-A0AAW6JMI2-F1
#
_cell.length_a   1.000
_cell.length_b   1.000
_cell.length_c   1.000
_cell.angle_alpha   90.00
_cell.angle_beta   90.00
_cell.angle_gamma   90.00
#
_symmetry.space_group_name_H-M   'P 1'
#
loop_
_entity.id
_entity.type
_entity.pdbx_description
1 polymer ?
#
loop_
_entity_poly.entity_id
_entity_poly.type
_entity_poly.pdbx_seq_one_letter_code
_entity_poly.pdbx_strand_id
1 'polypeptide(L)'
;MVSCQGEDDKPRVPVHCGHKKDKWYDEKLLVSPLIANCVEFFNYSAAGEILPIEEPSKKVAAETTIENLSLNIPKLQRMRQAAIDAELELLDNDDFNEEEIRNIIKDYLELDNDGKYKPFCAAIIYTLQNYY
;
A
#
# COMPACT_ATOMS: atom_id res chain seq x y z
N MET A 1 -7.22 -4.12 21.71
CA MET A 1 -6.89 -4.47 20.32
C MET A 1 -8.19 -4.88 19.64
N VAL A 2 -8.86 -3.98 18.91
CA VAL A 2 -10.19 -4.26 18.33
C VAL A 2 -10.07 -4.22 16.81
N SER A 3 -9.97 -5.41 16.23
CA SER A 3 -10.16 -5.67 14.80
C SER A 3 -11.59 -5.31 14.44
N CYS A 4 -11.78 -4.49 13.39
CA CYS A 4 -13.09 -3.95 13.00
C CYS A 4 -14.14 -5.06 12.88
N GLN A 5 -15.24 -4.88 13.62
CA GLN A 5 -16.37 -5.78 13.69
C GLN A 5 -17.07 -5.88 12.34
N GLY A 6 -17.30 -7.12 11.90
CA GLY A 6 -18.27 -7.44 10.86
C GLY A 6 -19.64 -7.63 11.50
N GLU A 7 -20.64 -6.92 10.98
CA GLU A 7 -22.07 -7.24 11.03
C GLU A 7 -22.80 -6.25 10.11
N ASP A 8 -22.78 -6.51 8.81
CA ASP A 8 -23.72 -5.93 7.83
C ASP A 8 -24.20 -7.13 7.00
N ASP A 9 -25.49 -7.51 7.11
CA ASP A 9 -26.12 -8.67 6.43
C ASP A 9 -26.12 -8.60 4.89
N LYS A 10 -25.48 -7.57 4.31
CA LYS A 10 -25.23 -7.41 2.88
C LYS A 10 -23.86 -6.78 2.68
N PRO A 11 -22.93 -7.43 1.95
CA PRO A 11 -21.63 -6.83 1.70
C PRO A 11 -21.79 -5.54 0.89
N ARG A 12 -21.28 -4.43 1.42
CA ARG A 12 -21.11 -3.20 0.64
C ARG A 12 -20.14 -3.49 -0.49
N VAL A 13 -20.66 -3.58 -1.70
CA VAL A 13 -19.92 -3.86 -2.93
C VAL A 13 -18.99 -2.67 -3.24
N PRO A 14 -17.72 -2.86 -3.62
CA PRO A 14 -16.90 -4.08 -3.64
C PRO A 14 -16.14 -4.29 -2.31
N VAL A 15 -16.06 -5.55 -1.87
CA VAL A 15 -15.25 -5.97 -0.70
C VAL A 15 -13.76 -6.10 -1.07
N HIS A 16 -12.88 -5.84 -0.10
CA HIS A 16 -11.42 -5.93 -0.24
C HIS A 16 -10.78 -6.44 1.06
N CYS A 17 -9.47 -6.70 1.03
CA CYS A 17 -8.67 -7.17 2.17
C CYS A 17 -9.31 -8.40 2.83
N GLY A 18 -9.44 -8.41 4.17
CA GLY A 18 -9.97 -9.54 4.93
C GLY A 18 -11.39 -9.96 4.52
N HIS A 19 -12.25 -9.01 4.13
CA HIS A 19 -13.62 -9.32 3.69
C HIS A 19 -13.64 -10.03 2.34
N LYS A 20 -12.70 -9.70 1.44
CA LYS A 20 -12.56 -10.39 0.15
C LYS A 20 -11.85 -11.74 0.30
N LYS A 21 -10.83 -11.78 1.17
CA LYS A 21 -10.05 -12.96 1.49
C LYS A 21 -10.94 -14.13 1.92
N ASP A 22 -12.00 -13.84 2.69
CA ASP A 22 -12.88 -14.86 3.27
C ASP A 22 -12.05 -15.96 3.96
N LYS A 23 -12.15 -17.21 3.50
CA LYS A 23 -11.41 -18.37 4.03
C LYS A 23 -10.12 -18.67 3.27
N TRP A 24 -9.79 -17.92 2.21
CA TRP A 24 -8.59 -18.18 1.43
C TRP A 24 -7.34 -17.86 2.26
N TYR A 25 -6.47 -18.85 2.39
CA TYR A 25 -5.15 -18.71 3.00
C TYR A 25 -4.22 -19.74 2.39
N ASP A 26 -3.06 -19.28 1.92
CA ASP A 26 -1.95 -20.11 1.49
C ASP A 26 -0.68 -19.43 1.99
N GLU A 27 0.09 -20.13 2.83
CA GLU A 27 1.30 -19.59 3.46
C GLU A 27 2.36 -19.15 2.44
N LYS A 28 2.41 -19.79 1.27
CA LYS A 28 3.39 -19.49 0.23
C LYS A 28 2.91 -18.39 -0.72
N LEU A 29 1.60 -18.20 -0.85
CA LEU A 29 1.01 -17.27 -1.81
C LEU A 29 0.44 -16.00 -1.17
N LEU A 30 0.24 -15.97 0.15
CA LEU A 30 -0.19 -14.77 0.86
C LEU A 30 1.00 -13.99 1.39
N VAL A 31 1.24 -12.82 0.81
CA VAL A 31 2.15 -11.82 1.36
C VAL A 31 1.46 -11.13 2.54
N SER A 32 1.79 -11.57 3.76
CA SER A 32 1.24 -11.01 4.99
C SER A 32 1.92 -9.68 5.34
N PRO A 33 1.20 -8.63 5.77
CA PRO A 33 1.83 -7.40 6.26
C PRO A 33 2.67 -7.60 7.54
N LEU A 34 2.64 -8.80 8.13
CA LEU A 34 3.42 -9.16 9.31
C LEU A 34 4.83 -9.68 8.98
N ILE A 35 5.14 -9.97 7.71
CA ILE A 35 6.52 -10.32 7.34
C ILE A 35 7.32 -9.03 7.15
N ALA A 36 8.53 -9.00 7.70
CA ALA A 36 9.36 -7.79 7.80
C ALA A 36 9.61 -7.10 6.44
N ASN A 37 9.65 -7.86 5.36
CA ASN A 37 9.96 -7.38 4.02
C ASN A 37 8.76 -7.47 3.04
N CYS A 38 7.53 -7.43 3.54
CA CYS A 38 6.32 -7.50 2.69
C CYS A 38 6.31 -6.43 1.58
N VAL A 39 6.89 -5.26 1.83
CA VAL A 39 6.97 -4.16 0.86
C VAL A 39 7.80 -4.52 -0.38
N GLU A 40 8.77 -5.44 -0.27
CA GLU A 40 9.62 -5.86 -1.39
C GLU A 40 8.89 -6.73 -2.42
N PHE A 41 7.66 -7.14 -2.15
CA PHE A 41 6.84 -7.91 -3.07
C PHE A 41 6.07 -7.02 -4.06
N PHE A 42 6.00 -5.72 -3.79
CA PHE A 42 5.10 -4.81 -4.48
C PHE A 42 5.82 -3.57 -5.02
N ASN A 43 5.40 -3.15 -6.20
CA ASN A 43 5.67 -1.84 -6.79
C ASN A 43 4.39 -1.00 -6.80
N TYR A 44 4.52 0.30 -6.96
CA TYR A 44 3.39 1.22 -7.04
C TYR A 44 3.45 2.06 -8.30
N SER A 45 2.30 2.24 -8.96
CA SER A 45 2.18 3.21 -10.06
C SER A 45 1.71 4.57 -9.52
N ALA A 46 2.01 5.64 -10.25
CA ALA A 46 1.47 6.97 -9.95
C ALA A 46 -0.08 7.00 -9.97
N ALA A 47 -0.71 6.10 -10.74
CA ALA A 47 -2.17 5.93 -10.75
C ALA A 47 -2.72 5.16 -9.52
N GLY A 48 -1.88 4.87 -8.53
CA GLY A 48 -2.28 4.18 -7.30
C GLY A 48 -2.50 2.68 -7.47
N GLU A 49 -1.95 2.05 -8.51
CA GLU A 49 -1.98 0.59 -8.66
C GLU A 49 -0.89 -0.06 -7.82
N ILE A 50 -1.21 -1.23 -7.24
CA ILE A 50 -0.21 -2.13 -6.65
C ILE A 50 0.15 -3.16 -7.71
N LEU A 51 1.42 -3.23 -8.07
CA LEU A 51 1.95 -4.15 -9.05
C LEU A 51 2.83 -5.19 -8.34
N PRO A 52 2.86 -6.45 -8.80
CA PRO A 52 3.85 -7.40 -8.31
C PRO A 52 5.26 -6.96 -8.73
N ILE A 53 6.27 -7.36 -7.96
CA ILE A 53 7.65 -7.29 -8.43
C ILE A 53 7.92 -8.34 -9.53
N GLU A 54 8.84 -8.05 -10.44
CA GLU A 54 9.21 -8.95 -11.53
C GLU A 54 10.11 -10.12 -11.09
N GLU A 55 10.62 -10.11 -9.86
CA GLU A 55 11.44 -11.19 -9.32
C GLU A 55 10.62 -12.50 -9.27
N PRO A 56 10.98 -13.56 -10.03
CA PRO A 56 10.13 -14.75 -10.17
C PRO A 56 9.79 -15.47 -8.86
N SER A 57 10.69 -15.41 -7.87
CA SER A 57 10.52 -16.00 -6.54
C SER A 57 9.40 -15.34 -5.71
N LYS A 58 9.11 -14.06 -5.99
CA LYS A 58 8.14 -13.21 -5.24
C LYS A 58 6.89 -12.90 -6.06
N LYS A 59 7.02 -12.84 -7.39
CA LYS A 59 5.97 -12.42 -8.33
C LYS A 59 4.65 -13.15 -8.13
N VAL A 60 4.68 -14.48 -8.07
CA VAL A 60 3.47 -15.32 -7.95
C VAL A 60 2.71 -15.04 -6.65
N ALA A 61 3.43 -14.90 -5.52
CA ALA A 61 2.80 -14.59 -4.24
C ALA A 61 2.21 -13.16 -4.25
N ALA A 62 2.91 -12.20 -4.84
CA ALA A 62 2.45 -10.83 -4.96
C ALA A 62 1.17 -10.74 -5.82
N GLU A 63 1.17 -11.34 -7.02
CA GLU A 63 0.01 -11.41 -7.92
C GLU A 63 -1.20 -12.03 -7.23
N THR A 64 -0.98 -13.20 -6.61
CA THR A 64 -2.05 -13.94 -5.91
C THR A 64 -2.62 -13.10 -4.76
N THR A 65 -1.77 -12.40 -4.02
CA THR A 65 -2.19 -11.53 -2.92
C THR A 65 -3.00 -10.33 -3.42
N ILE A 66 -2.55 -9.65 -4.48
CA ILE A 66 -3.26 -8.52 -5.08
C ILE A 66 -4.67 -8.93 -5.51
N GLU A 67 -4.79 -10.09 -6.18
CA GLU A 67 -6.06 -10.61 -6.68
C GLU A 67 -7.00 -11.03 -5.54
N ASN A 68 -6.53 -11.92 -4.65
CA ASN A 68 -7.38 -12.51 -3.61
C ASN A 68 -7.75 -11.53 -2.50
N LEU A 69 -6.98 -10.45 -2.31
CA LEU A 69 -7.35 -9.35 -1.43
C LEU A 69 -8.02 -8.19 -2.16
N SER A 70 -8.10 -8.26 -3.50
CA SER A 70 -8.67 -7.22 -4.36
C SER A 70 -8.08 -5.83 -4.04
N LEU A 71 -6.76 -5.77 -3.91
CA LEU A 71 -6.04 -4.55 -3.50
C LEU A 71 -6.12 -3.43 -4.53
N ASN A 72 -6.46 -3.76 -5.78
CA ASN A 72 -6.61 -2.85 -6.91
C ASN A 72 -8.07 -2.55 -7.29
N ILE A 73 -9.03 -2.70 -6.36
CA ILE A 73 -10.37 -2.19 -6.66
C ILE A 73 -10.34 -0.67 -6.89
N PRO A 74 -11.24 -0.12 -7.74
CA PRO A 74 -11.20 1.30 -8.12
C PRO A 74 -11.23 2.27 -6.94
N LYS A 75 -11.87 1.90 -5.83
CA LYS A 75 -11.89 2.72 -4.61
C LYS A 75 -10.48 2.85 -4.02
N LEU A 76 -9.77 1.73 -3.82
CA LEU A 76 -8.44 1.74 -3.20
C LEU A 76 -7.40 2.37 -4.13
N GLN A 77 -7.48 2.12 -5.43
CA GLN A 77 -6.62 2.77 -6.42
C GLN A 77 -6.76 4.30 -6.36
N ARG A 78 -7.99 4.83 -6.41
CA ARG A 78 -8.22 6.28 -6.31
C ARG A 78 -7.76 6.87 -4.98
N MET A 79 -7.94 6.17 -3.87
CA MET A 79 -7.47 6.62 -2.56
C MET A 79 -5.94 6.69 -2.50
N ARG A 80 -5.24 5.71 -3.08
CA ARG A 80 -3.78 5.74 -3.18
C ARG A 80 -3.30 6.84 -4.12
N GLN A 81 -3.91 6.96 -5.29
CA GLN A 81 -3.60 8.00 -6.26
C GLN A 81 -3.74 9.39 -5.62
N ALA A 82 -4.88 9.67 -4.97
CA ALA A 82 -5.08 10.97 -4.32
C ALA A 82 -4.05 11.27 -3.22
N ALA A 83 -3.57 10.26 -2.50
CA ALA A 83 -2.51 10.43 -1.51
C ALA A 83 -1.14 10.71 -2.15
N ILE A 84 -0.83 10.05 -3.27
CA ILE A 84 0.39 10.29 -4.05
C ILE A 84 0.34 11.68 -4.65
N ASP A 85 -0.75 12.04 -5.34
CA ASP A 85 -0.94 13.33 -5.99
C ASP A 85 -0.83 14.48 -4.97
N ALA A 86 -1.46 14.36 -3.80
CA ALA A 86 -1.37 15.37 -2.75
C ALA A 86 0.07 15.57 -2.24
N GLU A 87 0.86 14.50 -2.12
CA GLU A 87 2.27 14.65 -1.72
C GLU A 87 3.09 15.30 -2.84
N LEU A 88 2.91 14.87 -4.10
CA LEU A 88 3.63 15.44 -5.23
C LEU A 88 3.29 16.93 -5.43
N GLU A 89 2.03 17.32 -5.26
CA GLU A 89 1.62 18.73 -5.32
C GLU A 89 2.30 19.58 -4.23
N LEU A 90 2.55 19.03 -3.03
CA LEU A 90 3.30 19.74 -2.00
C LEU A 90 4.77 19.92 -2.40
N LEU A 91 5.36 18.92 -3.07
CA LEU A 91 6.75 18.97 -3.52
C LEU A 91 6.96 19.87 -4.73
N ASP A 92 6.02 19.92 -5.68
CA ASP A 92 6.11 20.73 -6.89
C ASP A 92 6.17 22.25 -6.60
N ASN A 93 5.78 22.67 -5.39
CA ASN A 93 5.75 24.08 -4.99
C ASN A 93 7.08 24.61 -4.43
N ASP A 94 8.04 23.74 -4.10
CA ASP A 94 9.35 24.14 -3.58
C ASP A 94 10.50 23.38 -4.29
N ASP A 95 11.67 24.01 -4.42
CA ASP A 95 12.88 23.35 -4.92
C ASP A 95 13.49 22.47 -3.82
N PHE A 96 12.87 21.32 -3.54
CA PHE A 96 13.40 20.35 -2.57
C PHE A 96 14.72 19.74 -3.07
N ASN A 97 15.73 19.74 -2.20
CA ASN A 97 16.97 19.03 -2.44
C ASN A 97 16.91 17.57 -1.95
N GLU A 98 17.89 16.76 -2.36
CA GLU A 98 17.93 15.33 -2.04
C GLU A 98 17.89 15.04 -0.52
N GLU A 99 18.47 15.89 0.32
CA GLU A 99 18.44 15.71 1.78
C GLU A 99 17.04 15.94 2.36
N GLU A 100 16.30 16.93 1.83
CA GLU A 100 14.94 17.22 2.27
C GLU A 100 13.98 16.10 1.88
N ILE A 101 14.08 15.58 0.65
CA ILE A 101 13.31 14.40 0.21
C ILE A 101 13.61 13.18 1.10
N ARG A 102 14.88 12.93 1.43
CA ARG A 102 15.24 11.84 2.35
C ARG A 102 14.63 12.03 3.74
N ASN A 103 14.51 13.26 4.23
CA ASN A 103 13.88 13.52 5.52
C ASN A 103 12.36 13.30 5.46
N ILE A 104 11.70 13.72 4.39
CA ILE A 104 10.28 13.42 4.15
C ILE A 104 10.04 11.90 4.14
N ILE A 105 10.89 11.13 3.46
CA ILE A 105 10.81 9.66 3.46
C ILE A 105 10.94 9.09 4.88
N LYS A 106 11.86 9.61 5.69
CA LYS A 106 12.01 9.18 7.10
C LYS A 106 10.74 9.47 7.90
N ASP A 107 10.13 10.63 7.73
CA ASP A 107 8.89 11.00 8.42
C ASP A 107 7.71 10.06 8.06
N TYR A 108 7.72 9.46 6.88
CA TYR A 108 6.75 8.43 6.48
C TYR A 108 7.06 7.04 7.05
N LEU A 109 8.30 6.79 7.48
CA LEU A 109 8.73 5.57 8.16
C LEU A 109 8.55 5.63 9.68
N GLU A 110 8.17 6.79 10.22
CA GLU A 110 7.85 6.95 11.64
C GLU A 110 6.37 6.64 11.91
N LEU A 111 6.11 6.14 13.12
CA LEU A 111 4.75 5.95 13.63
C LEU A 111 4.22 7.28 14.15
N ASP A 112 2.94 7.53 13.93
CA ASP A 112 2.23 8.64 14.55
C ASP A 112 2.06 8.45 16.07
N ASN A 113 1.43 9.44 16.72
CA ASN A 113 1.16 9.41 18.15
C ASN A 113 0.26 8.24 18.61
N ASP A 114 -0.46 7.61 17.68
CA ASP A 114 -1.29 6.43 17.93
C ASP A 114 -0.53 5.11 17.66
N GLY A 115 0.76 5.19 17.32
CA GLY A 115 1.59 4.04 16.99
C GLY A 115 1.26 3.43 15.62
N LYS A 116 0.78 4.24 14.67
CA LYS A 116 0.38 3.79 13.33
C LYS A 116 1.18 4.50 12.25
N TYR A 117 1.39 3.79 11.15
CA TYR A 117 1.89 4.42 9.93
C TYR A 117 0.80 5.29 9.29
N LYS A 118 1.25 6.39 8.67
CA LYS A 118 0.39 7.20 7.81
C LYS A 118 -0.24 6.33 6.70
N PRO A 119 -1.52 6.51 6.37
CA PRO A 119 -2.16 5.76 5.29
C PRO A 119 -1.37 5.85 3.98
N PHE A 120 -1.22 4.72 3.30
CA PHE A 120 -0.52 4.62 2.01
C PHE A 120 0.97 5.04 2.02
N CYS A 121 1.61 5.12 3.19
CA CYS A 121 3.03 5.47 3.31
C CYS A 121 3.94 4.65 2.38
N ALA A 122 3.70 3.35 2.22
CA ALA A 122 4.50 2.50 1.34
C ALA A 122 4.44 2.93 -0.14
N ALA A 123 3.27 3.38 -0.60
CA ALA A 123 3.10 3.88 -1.97
C ALA A 123 3.78 5.24 -2.16
N ILE A 124 3.64 6.13 -1.18
CA ILE A 124 4.26 7.46 -1.19
C ILE A 124 5.79 7.31 -1.16
N ILE A 125 6.34 6.54 -0.21
CA ILE A 125 7.78 6.26 -0.10
C ILE A 125 8.31 5.69 -1.41
N TYR A 126 7.61 4.72 -2.01
CA TYR A 126 8.01 4.15 -3.29
C TYR A 126 8.06 5.20 -4.39
N THR A 127 7.04 6.06 -4.50
CA THR A 127 7.04 7.16 -5.48
C THR A 127 8.23 8.09 -5.24
N LEU A 128 8.43 8.57 -4.01
CA LEU A 128 9.52 9.49 -3.70
C LEU A 128 10.90 8.89 -4.03
N GLN A 129 11.12 7.61 -3.74
CA GLN A 129 12.39 6.92 -4.02
C GLN A 129 12.69 6.70 -5.52
N ASN A 130 11.67 6.73 -6.39
CA ASN A 130 11.84 6.44 -7.82
C ASN A 130 11.79 7.70 -8.71
N TYR A 131 11.25 8.80 -8.19
CA TYR A 131 11.04 10.03 -8.96
C TYR A 131 11.85 11.23 -8.46
N TYR A 132 12.47 11.14 -7.28
CA TYR A 132 13.37 12.14 -6.68
C TYR A 132 14.66 11.47 -6.19
#